data_AF-A0A970WZD5-F1
#
_entry.id   AF-A0A970WZD5-F1
#
_cell.length_a   1.000
_cell.length_b   1.000
_cell.length_c   1.000
_cell.angle_alpha   90.00
_cell.angle_beta   90.00
_cell.angle_gamma   90.00
#
_symmetry.space_group_name_H-M   'P 1'
#
loop_
_entity.id
_entity.type
_entity.pdbx_description
1 polymer ?
#
loop_
_entity_poly.entity_id
_entity_poly.type
_entity_poly.pdbx_seq_one_letter_code
_entity_poly.pdbx_strand_id
1 'polypeptide(L)'
;MRTNRIIFFASCLALSVLYAFPANGQSVARLLQDATLRFQEGKTAEARSLYEAVVAKDSSCYEALAWLGNYYYLKGKEELTDLDRSYKELREPTRMQSARHQEALKAVYLNWYAKAETCLLKALDVRKNEHLQQLADEIERYKLRIGLITPTVKKTKGEK
;
A
#
# COMPACT_ATOMS: atom_id res chain seq x y z
N MET A 1 -26.21 -37.77 49.34
CA MET A 1 -27.18 -37.28 48.33
C MET A 1 -26.47 -36.20 47.51
N ARG A 2 -26.10 -36.52 46.26
CA ARG A 2 -26.86 -36.18 45.04
C ARG A 2 -26.94 -34.65 44.86
N THR A 3 -26.53 -33.99 43.78
CA THR A 3 -25.94 -34.32 42.46
C THR A 3 -25.79 -32.96 41.76
N ASN A 4 -24.85 -32.85 40.83
CA ASN A 4 -24.93 -32.04 39.59
C ASN A 4 -25.30 -30.55 39.66
N ARG A 5 -24.36 -29.72 39.20
CA ARG A 5 -24.63 -28.74 38.13
C ARG A 5 -23.33 -28.28 37.45
N ILE A 6 -22.80 -29.19 36.62
CA ILE A 6 -22.05 -28.84 35.41
C ILE A 6 -23.11 -28.41 34.36
N ILE A 7 -22.63 -27.77 33.27
CA ILE A 7 -23.32 -27.37 32.02
C ILE A 7 -24.16 -26.07 32.18
N PHE A 8 -23.98 -24.97 31.44
CA PHE A 8 -23.61 -24.72 30.03
C PHE A 8 -22.98 -23.32 29.94
N PHE A 9 -21.68 -23.20 29.67
CA PHE A 9 -21.09 -22.01 29.02
C PHE A 9 -20.25 -22.51 27.83
N ALA A 10 -20.88 -23.38 27.04
CA ALA A 10 -20.32 -23.98 25.84
C ALA A 10 -21.25 -23.64 24.66
N SER A 11 -21.25 -22.38 24.26
CA SER A 11 -21.70 -21.97 22.93
C SER A 11 -21.30 -20.52 22.70
N CYS A 12 -20.85 -20.23 21.49
CA CYS A 12 -20.64 -18.88 20.94
C CYS A 12 -19.25 -18.23 21.02
N LEU A 13 -18.15 -18.99 21.12
CA LEU A 13 -16.81 -18.51 20.69
C LEU A 13 -16.03 -19.56 19.89
N ALA A 14 -16.70 -20.31 19.02
CA ALA A 14 -16.06 -21.29 18.14
C ALA A 14 -16.47 -21.11 16.67
N LEU A 15 -16.65 -19.87 16.21
CA LEU A 15 -16.96 -19.59 14.80
C LEU A 15 -16.21 -18.39 14.19
N SER A 16 -15.31 -17.73 14.92
CA SER A 16 -14.45 -16.67 14.36
C SER A 16 -13.02 -17.13 14.02
N VAL A 17 -12.61 -18.35 14.39
CA VAL A 17 -11.24 -18.86 14.18
C VAL A 17 -11.17 -19.88 13.01
N LEU A 18 -12.01 -19.71 11.99
CA LEU A 18 -12.05 -20.64 10.84
C LEU A 18 -11.84 -19.96 9.48
N TYR A 19 -11.09 -18.86 9.44
CA TYR A 19 -10.61 -18.26 8.18
C TYR A 19 -9.10 -17.99 8.15
N ALA A 20 -8.32 -18.71 8.96
CA ALA A 20 -6.88 -18.83 8.72
C ALA A 20 -6.60 -20.13 7.97
N PHE A 21 -7.20 -20.30 6.79
CA PHE A 21 -6.67 -21.30 5.85
C PHE A 21 -5.29 -20.80 5.43
N PRO A 22 -4.21 -21.53 5.72
CA PRO A 22 -2.91 -21.12 5.24
C PRO A 22 -2.94 -21.17 3.72
N ALA A 23 -2.77 -20.02 3.08
CA ALA A 23 -2.65 -19.83 1.63
C ALA A 23 -1.48 -20.60 0.98
N ASN A 24 -0.84 -21.52 1.70
CA ASN A 24 0.36 -22.22 1.29
C ASN A 24 0.11 -23.22 0.15
N GLY A 25 -1.11 -23.76 -0.01
CA GLY A 25 -1.46 -24.72 -1.07
C GLY A 25 -2.35 -24.19 -2.21
N GLN A 26 -2.79 -22.94 -2.17
CA GLN A 26 -3.68 -22.39 -3.21
C GLN A 26 -2.87 -21.92 -4.43
N SER A 27 -3.42 -22.16 -5.63
CA SER A 27 -2.86 -21.64 -6.88
C SER A 27 -2.94 -20.12 -6.93
N VAL A 28 -2.01 -19.50 -7.66
CA VAL A 28 -1.96 -18.03 -7.85
C VAL A 28 -3.30 -17.49 -8.36
N ALA A 29 -3.92 -18.18 -9.32
CA ALA A 29 -5.21 -17.81 -9.89
C ALA A 29 -6.36 -17.81 -8.86
N ARG A 30 -6.38 -18.80 -7.96
CA ARG A 30 -7.41 -18.87 -6.91
C ARG A 30 -7.25 -17.74 -5.90
N LEU A 31 -6.01 -17.45 -5.49
CA LEU A 31 -5.71 -16.34 -4.58
C LEU A 31 -6.09 -14.98 -5.18
N LEU A 32 -5.88 -14.79 -6.48
CA LEU A 32 -6.33 -13.59 -7.18
C LEU A 32 -7.86 -13.46 -7.18
N GLN A 33 -8.58 -14.54 -7.50
CA GLN A 33 -10.04 -14.54 -7.44
C GLN A 33 -10.54 -14.21 -6.04
N ASP A 34 -9.99 -14.86 -5.01
CA ASP A 34 -10.34 -14.59 -3.61
C ASP A 34 -10.04 -13.12 -3.24
N ALA A 35 -8.89 -12.57 -3.66
CA ALA A 35 -8.52 -11.18 -3.43
C ALA A 35 -9.50 -10.20 -4.09
N THR A 36 -9.90 -10.46 -5.35
CA THR A 36 -10.86 -9.64 -6.08
C THR A 36 -12.24 -9.66 -5.43
N LEU A 37 -12.70 -10.83 -4.95
CA LEU A 37 -13.96 -10.96 -4.25
C LEU A 37 -13.95 -10.16 -2.94
N ARG A 38 -12.90 -10.30 -2.13
CA ARG A 38 -12.77 -9.53 -0.88
C ARG A 38 -12.72 -8.03 -1.14
N PHE A 39 -12.11 -7.61 -2.24
CA PHE A 39 -12.11 -6.21 -2.66
C PHE A 39 -13.52 -5.71 -3.01
N GLN A 40 -14.28 -6.49 -3.79
CA GLN A 40 -15.67 -6.16 -4.15
C GLN A 40 -16.61 -6.13 -2.93
N GLU A 41 -16.36 -6.98 -1.94
CA GLU A 41 -17.06 -6.97 -0.65
C GLU A 41 -16.68 -5.76 0.25
N GLY A 42 -15.74 -4.91 -0.18
CA GLY A 42 -15.25 -3.77 0.60
C GLY A 42 -14.23 -4.14 1.69
N LYS A 43 -13.83 -5.41 1.80
CA LYS A 43 -12.84 -5.92 2.76
C LYS A 43 -11.42 -5.65 2.27
N THR A 44 -11.08 -4.38 2.09
CA THR A 44 -9.83 -3.92 1.47
C THR A 44 -8.56 -4.39 2.19
N ALA A 45 -8.59 -4.52 3.52
CA ALA A 45 -7.45 -5.01 4.30
C ALA A 45 -7.16 -6.50 4.03
N GLU A 46 -8.20 -7.33 3.96
CA GLU A 46 -8.07 -8.75 3.62
C GLU A 46 -7.63 -8.93 2.17
N ALA A 47 -8.24 -8.18 1.25
CA ALA A 47 -7.86 -8.17 -0.16
C ALA A 47 -6.38 -7.84 -0.34
N ARG A 48 -5.89 -6.80 0.35
CA ARG A 48 -4.47 -6.42 0.35
C ARG A 48 -3.58 -7.58 0.77
N SER A 49 -3.89 -8.24 1.89
CA SER A 49 -3.08 -9.37 2.37
C SER A 49 -3.04 -10.52 1.36
N LEU A 50 -4.13 -10.76 0.63
CA LEU A 50 -4.18 -11.79 -0.41
C LEU A 50 -3.36 -11.37 -1.65
N TYR A 51 -3.43 -10.12 -2.08
CA TYR A 51 -2.57 -9.63 -3.18
C TYR A 51 -1.08 -9.64 -2.81
N GLU A 52 -0.72 -9.31 -1.56
CA GLU A 52 0.66 -9.45 -1.07
C GLU A 52 1.11 -10.91 -1.11
N ALA A 53 0.24 -11.86 -0.73
CA ALA A 53 0.52 -13.29 -0.83
C ALA A 53 0.66 -13.76 -2.29
N VAL A 54 -0.12 -13.20 -3.21
CA VAL A 54 0.03 -13.46 -4.65
C VAL A 54 1.40 -13.00 -5.14
N VAL A 55 1.83 -11.77 -4.83
CA VAL A 55 3.15 -11.26 -5.24
C VAL A 55 4.29 -12.05 -4.60
N ALA A 56 4.11 -12.56 -3.38
CA ALA A 56 5.08 -13.43 -2.73
C ALA A 56 5.24 -14.79 -3.43
N LYS A 57 4.18 -15.31 -4.06
CA LYS A 57 4.22 -16.55 -4.86
C LYS A 57 4.68 -16.30 -6.30
N ASP A 58 4.16 -15.26 -6.92
CA ASP A 58 4.49 -14.82 -8.27
C ASP A 58 4.76 -13.32 -8.28
N SER A 59 6.05 -12.99 -8.24
CA SER A 59 6.52 -11.61 -8.21
C SER A 59 6.24 -10.81 -9.50
N SER A 60 5.83 -11.48 -10.57
CA SER A 60 5.53 -10.90 -11.88
C SER A 60 4.02 -10.78 -12.16
N CYS A 61 3.18 -11.14 -11.20
CA CYS A 61 1.73 -11.06 -11.35
C CYS A 61 1.27 -9.60 -11.50
N TYR A 62 0.97 -9.20 -12.75
CA TYR A 62 0.57 -7.83 -13.06
C TYR A 62 -0.64 -7.38 -12.26
N GLU A 63 -1.68 -8.21 -12.13
CA GLU A 63 -2.95 -7.83 -11.51
C GLU A 63 -2.76 -7.45 -10.04
N ALA A 64 -1.99 -8.25 -9.30
CA ALA A 64 -1.67 -7.97 -7.92
C ALA A 64 -0.74 -6.76 -7.79
N LEU A 65 0.28 -6.63 -8.64
CA LEU A 65 1.20 -5.48 -8.63
C LEU A 65 0.47 -4.16 -8.94
N ALA A 66 -0.39 -4.15 -9.96
CA ALA A 66 -1.16 -2.98 -10.34
C ALA A 66 -2.14 -2.59 -9.23
N TRP A 67 -2.85 -3.55 -8.63
CA TRP A 67 -3.76 -3.28 -7.53
C TRP A 67 -3.02 -2.73 -6.29
N LEU A 68 -1.92 -3.37 -5.88
CA LEU A 68 -1.11 -2.93 -4.73
C LEU A 68 -0.46 -1.56 -4.96
N GLY A 69 0.05 -1.31 -6.17
CA GLY A 69 0.63 -0.02 -6.55
C GLY A 69 -0.37 1.12 -6.40
N ASN A 70 -1.58 0.95 -6.94
CA ASN A 70 -2.67 1.91 -6.77
C ASN A 70 -3.08 2.05 -5.29
N TYR A 71 -3.25 0.94 -4.58
CA TYR A 71 -3.64 0.95 -3.18
C TYR A 71 -2.67 1.76 -2.31
N TYR A 72 -1.36 1.49 -2.41
CA TYR A 72 -0.36 2.20 -1.63
C TYR A 72 -0.23 3.67 -2.06
N TYR A 73 -0.35 3.98 -3.35
CA TYR A 73 -0.38 5.36 -3.83
C TYR A 73 -1.55 6.13 -3.20
N LEU A 74 -2.77 5.56 -3.21
CA LEU A 74 -3.94 6.20 -2.63
C LEU A 74 -3.80 6.41 -1.12
N LYS A 75 -3.22 5.44 -0.39
CA LYS A 75 -2.94 5.58 1.04
C LYS A 75 -1.91 6.69 1.32
N GLY A 76 -0.86 6.78 0.51
CA GLY A 76 0.10 7.89 0.58
C GLY A 76 -0.55 9.25 0.29
N LYS A 77 -1.50 9.30 -0.64
CA LYS A 77 -2.21 10.54 -1.01
C LYS A 77 -3.18 11.01 0.07
N GLU A 78 -3.88 10.08 0.70
CA GLU A 78 -4.74 10.32 1.87
C GLU A 78 -3.93 10.93 3.01
N GLU A 79 -2.85 10.26 3.44
CA GLU A 79 -1.99 10.72 4.54
C GLU A 79 -1.32 12.06 4.22
N LEU A 80 -0.86 12.26 2.97
CA LEU A 80 -0.30 13.53 2.52
C LEU A 80 -1.32 14.67 2.60
N THR A 81 -2.57 14.41 2.20
CA THR A 81 -3.62 15.42 2.20
C THR A 81 -3.95 15.87 3.62
N ASP A 82 -4.02 14.93 4.56
CA ASP A 82 -4.27 15.23 5.97
C ASP A 82 -3.10 15.95 6.63
N LEU A 83 -1.86 15.55 6.29
CA LEU A 83 -0.64 16.22 6.74
C LEU A 83 -0.56 17.66 6.24
N ASP A 84 -0.84 17.90 4.95
CA ASP A 84 -0.82 19.23 4.36
C ASP A 84 -1.96 20.10 4.91
N ARG A 85 -3.14 19.53 5.16
CA ARG A 85 -4.27 20.24 5.77
C ARG A 85 -3.93 20.72 7.17
N SER A 86 -3.48 19.82 8.04
CA SER A 86 -3.11 20.15 9.43
C SER A 86 -1.98 21.18 9.50
N TYR A 87 -1.02 21.13 8.58
CA TYR A 87 0.05 22.14 8.52
C TYR A 87 -0.46 23.51 8.07
N LYS A 88 -1.39 23.59 7.11
CA LYS A 88 -1.96 24.85 6.60
C LYS A 88 -2.85 25.56 7.63
N GLU A 89 -3.40 24.85 8.59
CA GLU A 89 -4.19 25.43 9.68
C GLU A 89 -3.32 26.27 10.64
N LEU A 90 -2.00 26.05 10.64
CA LEU A 90 -1.05 26.87 11.39
C LEU A 90 -0.85 28.21 10.68
N ARG A 91 -1.43 29.29 11.22
CA ARG A 91 -1.26 30.66 10.66
C ARG A 91 0.20 31.07 10.51
N GLU A 92 1.03 30.78 11.53
CA GLU A 92 2.46 31.07 11.54
C GLU A 92 3.22 29.87 12.13
N PRO A 93 3.68 28.93 11.28
CA PRO A 93 4.38 27.74 11.76
C PRO A 93 5.76 28.10 12.33
N THR A 94 6.07 27.56 13.50
CA THR A 94 7.40 27.66 14.09
C THR A 94 8.43 26.86 13.30
N ARG A 95 9.72 27.23 13.39
CA ARG A 95 10.82 26.49 12.73
C ARG A 95 10.80 24.99 13.05
N MET A 96 10.46 24.63 14.29
CA MET A 96 10.33 23.24 14.74
C MET A 96 9.16 22.53 14.05
N GLN A 97 7.98 23.17 13.95
CA GLN A 97 6.83 22.60 13.25
C GLN A 97 7.10 22.43 11.75
N SER A 98 7.79 23.38 11.11
CA SER A 98 8.23 23.25 9.72
C SER A 98 9.20 22.08 9.53
N ALA A 99 10.17 21.90 10.44
CA ALA A 99 11.09 20.75 10.39
C ALA A 99 10.36 19.41 10.55
N ARG A 100 9.45 19.31 11.53
CA ARG A 100 8.62 18.11 11.74
C ARG A 100 7.73 17.80 10.54
N HIS A 101 7.16 18.82 9.90
CA HIS A 101 6.36 18.63 8.69
C HIS A 101 7.22 18.07 7.54
N GLN A 102 8.45 18.57 7.36
CA GLN A 102 9.39 18.02 6.36
C GLN A 102 9.78 16.56 6.67
N GLU A 103 10.00 16.22 7.93
CA GLU A 103 10.23 14.83 8.35
C GLU A 103 9.02 13.94 8.08
N ALA A 104 7.81 14.42 8.38
CA ALA A 104 6.57 13.71 8.11
C ALA A 104 6.35 13.49 6.60
N LEU A 105 6.66 14.47 5.75
CA LEU A 105 6.62 14.30 4.28
C LEU A 105 7.54 13.17 3.80
N LYS A 106 8.73 13.03 4.40
CA LYS A 106 9.64 11.91 4.12
C LYS A 106 9.11 10.59 4.66
N ALA A 107 8.47 10.59 5.83
CA ALA A 107 7.85 9.39 6.40
C ALA A 107 6.71 8.85 5.50
N VAL A 108 5.84 9.73 4.98
CA VAL A 108 4.79 9.36 4.01
C VAL A 108 5.38 8.63 2.81
N TYR A 109 6.51 9.12 2.30
CA TYR A 109 7.21 8.45 1.20
C TYR A 109 7.66 7.04 1.57
N LEU A 110 8.38 6.90 2.68
CA LEU A 110 8.96 5.62 3.10
C LEU A 110 7.87 4.59 3.44
N ASN A 111 6.76 5.02 4.03
CA ASN A 111 5.68 4.14 4.46
C ASN A 111 4.82 3.64 3.29
N TRP A 112 4.55 4.50 2.31
CA TRP A 112 3.56 4.25 1.26
C TRP A 112 4.15 4.35 -0.15
N TYR A 113 4.65 5.52 -0.55
CA TYR A 113 5.05 5.74 -1.95
C TYR A 113 6.24 4.88 -2.39
N ALA A 114 7.15 4.50 -1.50
CA ALA A 114 8.24 3.58 -1.81
C ALA A 114 7.72 2.18 -2.21
N LYS A 115 6.69 1.69 -1.50
CA LYS A 115 6.02 0.42 -1.84
C LYS A 115 5.23 0.56 -3.13
N ALA A 116 4.49 1.66 -3.27
CA ALA A 116 3.72 1.96 -4.47
C ALA A 116 4.63 1.97 -5.72
N GLU A 117 5.73 2.72 -5.69
CA GLU A 117 6.69 2.78 -6.78
C GLU A 117 7.25 1.41 -7.13
N THR A 118 7.68 0.64 -6.14
CA THR A 118 8.23 -0.70 -6.37
C THR A 118 7.22 -1.60 -7.09
N CYS A 119 5.95 -1.55 -6.68
CA CYS A 119 4.89 -2.30 -7.33
C CYS A 119 4.57 -1.78 -8.75
N LEU A 120 4.52 -0.46 -8.93
CA LEU A 120 4.19 0.18 -10.21
C LEU A 120 5.27 -0.07 -11.26
N LEU A 121 6.55 0.09 -10.91
CA LEU A 121 7.67 -0.18 -11.83
C LEU A 121 7.68 -1.65 -12.27
N LYS A 122 7.49 -2.58 -11.33
CA LYS A 122 7.37 -4.01 -11.67
C LYS A 122 6.17 -4.30 -12.56
N ALA A 123 5.02 -3.65 -12.33
CA ALA A 123 3.85 -3.82 -13.19
C ALA A 123 4.12 -3.30 -14.61
N LEU A 124 4.82 -2.17 -14.73
CA LEU A 124 5.20 -1.55 -16.01
C LEU A 124 6.21 -2.40 -16.79
N ASP A 125 7.13 -3.07 -16.10
CA ASP A 125 8.07 -4.03 -16.69
C ASP A 125 7.32 -5.22 -17.32
N VAL A 126 6.25 -5.69 -16.69
CA VAL A 126 5.41 -6.79 -17.21
C VAL A 126 4.54 -6.32 -18.37
N ARG A 127 3.92 -5.15 -18.23
CA ARG A 127 3.03 -4.59 -19.24
C ARG A 127 2.98 -3.07 -19.12
N LYS A 128 3.17 -2.40 -20.26
CA LYS A 128 3.01 -0.95 -20.36
C LYS A 128 1.57 -0.53 -20.06
N ASN A 129 1.42 0.47 -19.19
CA ASN A 129 0.14 1.07 -18.83
C ASN A 129 0.35 2.57 -18.58
N GLU A 130 -0.33 3.42 -19.35
CA GLU A 130 -0.16 4.87 -19.26
C GLU A 130 -0.55 5.42 -17.89
N HIS A 131 -1.64 4.94 -17.30
CA HIS A 131 -2.09 5.36 -15.98
C HIS A 131 -1.06 5.00 -14.90
N LEU A 132 -0.53 3.77 -14.91
CA LEU A 132 0.50 3.38 -13.94
C LEU A 132 1.82 4.17 -14.12
N GLN A 133 2.16 4.52 -15.36
CA GLN A 133 3.30 5.39 -15.66
C GLN A 133 3.10 6.79 -15.07
N GLN A 134 1.92 7.39 -15.28
CA GLN A 134 1.59 8.70 -14.72
C GLN A 134 1.71 8.71 -13.19
N LEU A 135 1.26 7.65 -12.51
CA LEU A 135 1.41 7.51 -11.06
C LEU A 135 2.87 7.40 -10.64
N ALA A 136 3.69 6.64 -11.37
CA ALA A 136 5.12 6.54 -11.11
C ALA A 136 5.82 7.90 -11.28
N ASP A 137 5.49 8.64 -12.33
CA ASP A 137 6.02 9.98 -12.60
C ASP A 137 5.58 11.01 -11.53
N GLU A 138 4.37 10.87 -10.98
CA GLU A 138 3.92 11.65 -9.82
C GLU A 138 4.73 11.36 -8.57
N ILE A 139 5.02 10.08 -8.29
CA ILE A 139 5.86 9.70 -7.16
C ILE A 139 7.28 10.24 -7.35
N GLU A 140 7.84 10.16 -8.54
CA GLU A 140 9.16 10.73 -8.83
C GLU A 140 9.20 12.25 -8.59
N ARG A 141 8.19 12.98 -9.08
CA ARG A 141 8.03 14.42 -8.80
C ARG A 141 7.93 14.69 -7.30
N TYR A 142 7.22 13.85 -6.55
CA TYR A 142 7.13 13.96 -5.10
C TYR A 142 8.50 13.77 -4.43
N LYS A 143 9.30 12.78 -4.86
CA LYS A 143 10.67 12.55 -4.33
C LYS A 143 11.58 13.75 -4.52
N LEU A 144 11.50 14.38 -5.70
CA LEU A 144 12.27 15.58 -6.01
C LEU A 144 11.84 16.73 -5.08
N ARG A 145 10.54 16.89 -4.85
CA ARG A 145 9.98 17.93 -3.96
C ARG A 145 10.48 17.80 -2.52
N ILE A 146 10.61 16.58 -2.00
CA ILE A 146 11.09 16.33 -0.62
C ILE A 146 12.61 16.23 -0.51
N GLY A 147 13.34 16.38 -1.63
CA GLY A 147 14.81 16.37 -1.66
C GLY A 147 15.45 15.00 -1.39
N LEU A 148 14.75 13.90 -1.64
CA LEU A 148 15.33 12.54 -1.54
C LEU A 148 16.20 12.19 -2.75
N ILE A 149 15.95 12.84 -3.89
CA ILE A 149 16.76 12.71 -5.10
C ILE A 149 17.27 14.11 -5.44
N THR A 150 18.56 14.24 -5.74
CA THR A 150 19.07 15.45 -6.37
C THR A 150 18.71 15.41 -7.85
N PRO A 151 18.21 16.50 -8.45
CA PRO A 151 17.86 16.50 -9.86
C PRO A 151 19.12 16.10 -10.64
N THR A 152 19.07 14.95 -11.29
CA THR A 152 20.15 14.54 -12.19
C THR A 152 20.15 15.55 -13.31
N VAL A 153 21.13 16.47 -13.30
CA VAL A 153 21.42 17.32 -14.45
C VAL A 153 21.65 16.35 -15.60
N LYS A 154 20.67 16.21 -16.49
CA LYS A 154 20.88 15.55 -17.77
C LYS A 154 22.00 16.35 -18.43
N LYS A 155 23.24 15.85 -18.37
CA LYS A 155 24.32 16.35 -19.22
C LYS A 155 23.82 16.16 -20.63
N THR A 156 23.36 17.24 -21.25
CA THR A 156 23.15 17.32 -22.68
C THR A 156 24.51 17.05 -23.31
N LYS A 157 24.74 15.78 -23.69
CA LYS A 157 25.71 15.44 -24.71
C LYS A 157 25.16 16.05 -26.01
N GLY A 158 25.63 17.24 -26.31
CA GLY A 158 25.52 17.93 -27.59
C GLY A 158 26.77 18.80 -27.66
N GLU A 159 27.90 18.24 -28.09
CA GLU A 159 28.26 18.14 -29.52
C GLU A 159 28.46 19.54 -30.11
N LYS A 160 29.69 20.04 -29.99
CA LYS A 160 30.46 20.73 -31.04
C LYS A 160 31.94 20.49 -30.78
#